data_AF-A0A0P8AHQ0-F1
#
_entry.id   AF-A0A0P8AHQ0-F1
#
_cell.length_a   1.000
_cell.length_b   1.000
_cell.length_c   1.000
_cell.angle_alpha   90.00
_cell.angle_beta   90.00
_cell.angle_gamma   90.00
#
_symmetry.space_group_name_H-M   'P 1'
#
loop_
_entity.id
_entity.type
_entity.pdbx_description
1 polymer ?
#
loop_
_entity_poly.entity_id
_entity_poly.type
_entity_poly.pdbx_seq_one_letter_code
_entity_poly.pdbx_strand_id
1 'polypeptide(L)'
;MDETTLTKTLPRAGPTEECYRLIYRSHSLIPTDGSDGGADGLAAILRKARSKNAALGVTGALMLYDDWFAQVLEGPRDVVEALFGTIRADPRHESVRLDLAEAVPRRLFEKWAMAIVAEHHQPDLPMVATTGGLAQCAPWKVTLEQEAVLTRLRDLTRGYGRGS
;
A
#
# COMPACT_ATOMS: atom_id res chain seq x y z
N MET A 1 -56.66 -0.93 8.98
CA MET A 1 -55.40 -0.88 8.23
C MET A 1 -54.82 0.48 8.52
N ASP A 2 -53.70 0.54 9.23
CA ASP A 2 -52.69 1.59 9.12
C ASP A 2 -51.56 1.26 10.12
N GLU A 3 -50.59 0.49 9.62
CA GLU A 3 -49.32 0.24 10.30
C GLU A 3 -48.48 1.52 10.25
N THR A 4 -48.45 2.23 11.37
CA THR A 4 -47.54 3.37 11.56
C THR A 4 -46.10 2.83 11.62
N THR A 5 -45.38 2.98 10.50
CA THR A 5 -43.98 2.61 10.38
C THR A 5 -43.14 3.54 11.26
N LEU A 6 -42.75 3.05 12.44
CA LEU A 6 -41.69 3.62 13.28
C LEU A 6 -40.37 3.51 12.52
N THR A 7 -39.96 4.60 11.88
CA THR A 7 -38.62 4.78 11.32
C THR A 7 -37.63 4.84 12.49
N LYS A 8 -37.06 3.69 12.83
CA LYS A 8 -35.91 3.58 13.73
C LYS A 8 -34.73 4.32 13.09
N THR A 9 -34.58 5.59 13.46
CA THR A 9 -33.41 6.40 13.14
C THR A 9 -32.22 5.75 13.84
N LEU A 10 -31.34 5.12 13.06
CA LEU A 10 -30.04 4.66 13.54
C LEU A 10 -29.25 5.88 14.05
N PRO A 11 -28.51 5.77 15.17
CA PRO A 11 -27.71 6.87 15.66
C PRO A 11 -26.66 7.24 14.58
N ARG A 12 -26.66 8.53 14.21
CA ARG A 12 -25.59 9.14 13.40
C ARG A 12 -24.30 8.94 14.18
N ALA A 13 -23.44 8.05 13.71
CA ALA A 13 -22.11 7.88 14.27
C ALA A 13 -21.48 9.28 14.38
N GLY A 14 -20.98 9.65 15.57
CA GLY A 14 -20.01 10.75 15.68
C GLY A 14 -18.83 10.46 14.75
N PRO A 15 -17.91 11.42 14.47
CA PRO A 15 -16.88 11.24 13.46
C PRO A 15 -16.10 9.97 13.76
N THR A 16 -16.47 8.89 13.06
CA THR A 16 -15.62 7.74 12.89
C THR A 16 -14.42 8.33 12.20
N GLU A 17 -13.25 8.20 12.79
CA GLU A 17 -11.98 8.42 12.09
C GLU A 17 -11.96 7.42 10.93
N GLU A 18 -12.68 7.74 9.86
CA GLU A 18 -12.90 6.93 8.68
C GLU A 18 -11.54 6.81 8.03
N CYS A 19 -10.87 5.69 8.28
CA CYS A 19 -9.66 5.36 7.59
C CYS A 19 -9.99 5.28 6.11
N TYR A 20 -9.22 5.95 5.27
CA TYR A 20 -9.32 5.86 3.84
C TYR A 20 -8.23 4.93 3.32
N ARG A 21 -8.61 3.94 2.51
CA ARG A 21 -7.68 3.03 1.85
C ARG A 21 -7.59 3.38 0.38
N LEU A 22 -6.37 3.54 -0.12
CA LEU A 22 -6.07 3.70 -1.53
C LEU A 22 -5.09 2.61 -1.97
N ILE A 23 -5.46 1.86 -3.02
CA ILE A 23 -4.58 0.90 -3.68
C ILE A 23 -4.30 1.40 -5.09
N TYR A 24 -3.02 1.47 -5.44
CA TYR A 24 -2.59 1.82 -6.78
C TYR A 24 -1.47 0.91 -7.26
N ARG A 25 -1.22 0.92 -8.57
CA ARG A 25 -0.05 0.33 -9.19
C ARG A 25 0.67 1.31 -10.12
N SER A 26 1.94 1.07 -10.38
CA SER A 26 2.75 1.83 -11.33
C SER A 26 3.91 0.99 -11.89
N HIS A 27 4.43 1.39 -13.04
CA HIS A 27 5.63 0.81 -13.64
C HIS A 27 6.86 1.55 -13.11
N SER A 28 7.73 0.85 -12.40
CA SER A 28 9.01 1.33 -11.90
C SER A 28 9.96 1.63 -13.06
N LEU A 29 10.61 2.79 -13.02
CA LEU A 29 11.73 3.11 -13.91
C LEU A 29 13.08 2.96 -13.21
N ILE A 30 13.07 2.41 -11.99
CA ILE A 30 14.28 2.13 -11.21
C ILE A 30 14.76 0.73 -11.57
N PRO A 31 16.04 0.55 -11.92
CA PRO A 31 16.61 -0.77 -12.17
C PRO A 31 16.38 -1.70 -10.98
N THR A 32 15.75 -2.85 -11.22
CA THR A 32 15.43 -3.84 -10.18
C THR A 32 16.32 -5.09 -10.25
N ASP A 33 17.07 -5.25 -11.34
CA ASP A 33 17.96 -6.39 -11.64
C ASP A 33 19.29 -6.40 -10.86
N GLY A 34 19.48 -5.45 -9.94
CA GLY A 34 20.69 -5.31 -9.13
C GLY A 34 21.88 -4.70 -9.87
N SER A 35 21.72 -4.32 -11.15
CA SER A 35 22.68 -3.48 -11.85
C SER A 35 22.57 -2.02 -11.36
N ASP A 36 23.68 -1.27 -11.41
CA ASP A 36 23.76 0.17 -11.09
C ASP A 36 22.98 0.65 -9.85
N GLY A 37 23.11 -0.04 -8.71
CA GLY A 37 22.55 0.43 -7.44
C GLY A 37 21.04 0.25 -7.29
N GLY A 38 20.41 -0.64 -8.05
CA GLY A 38 18.97 -0.92 -7.98
C GLY A 38 18.44 -1.26 -6.57
N ALA A 39 19.16 -2.10 -5.82
CA ALA A 39 18.83 -2.41 -4.43
C ALA A 39 18.90 -1.17 -3.51
N ASP A 40 19.85 -0.27 -3.76
CA ASP A 40 20.00 0.98 -3.03
C ASP A 40 18.92 2.00 -3.39
N GLY A 41 18.49 2.03 -4.66
CA GLY A 41 17.38 2.84 -5.16
C GLY A 41 16.06 2.46 -4.51
N LEU A 42 15.77 1.15 -4.45
CA LEU A 42 14.61 0.63 -3.74
C LEU A 42 14.68 0.98 -2.25
N ALA A 43 15.82 0.68 -1.59
CA ALA A 43 16.06 1.03 -0.19
C ALA A 43 15.83 2.53 0.10
N ALA A 44 16.26 3.41 -0.81
CA ALA A 44 16.07 4.86 -0.69
C ALA A 44 14.60 5.28 -0.81
N ILE A 45 13.83 4.70 -1.74
CA ILE A 45 12.38 4.94 -1.82
C ILE A 45 11.72 4.63 -0.49
N LEU A 46 12.05 3.50 0.10
CA LEU A 46 11.36 3.02 1.29
C LEU A 46 11.69 3.83 2.52
N ARG A 47 12.97 4.22 2.67
CA ARG A 47 13.36 5.15 3.74
C ARG A 47 12.57 6.44 3.63
N LYS A 48 12.46 7.00 2.41
CA LYS A 48 11.71 8.23 2.15
C LYS A 48 10.21 8.06 2.38
N ALA A 49 9.62 6.97 1.87
CA ALA A 49 8.21 6.63 2.02
C ALA A 49 7.87 6.42 3.50
N ARG A 50 8.67 5.63 4.23
CA ARG A 50 8.48 5.38 5.65
C ARG A 50 8.54 6.67 6.47
N SER A 51 9.54 7.52 6.24
CA SER A 51 9.69 8.80 6.94
C SER A 51 8.53 9.76 6.66
N LYS A 52 8.17 9.92 5.37
CA LYS A 52 7.06 10.78 4.95
C LYS A 52 5.71 10.27 5.48
N ASN A 53 5.46 8.97 5.36
CA ASN A 53 4.22 8.35 5.81
C ASN A 53 4.07 8.44 7.33
N ALA A 54 5.15 8.20 8.10
CA ALA A 54 5.13 8.36 9.54
C ALA A 54 4.79 9.81 9.95
N ALA A 55 5.38 10.81 9.27
CA ALA A 55 5.10 12.22 9.53
C ALA A 55 3.65 12.61 9.19
N LEU A 56 3.02 11.93 8.23
CA LEU A 56 1.64 12.16 7.79
C LEU A 56 0.62 11.26 8.50
N GLY A 57 1.05 10.36 9.39
CA GLY A 57 0.15 9.37 9.99
C GLY A 57 -0.46 8.40 8.96
N VAL A 58 0.26 8.12 7.87
CA VAL A 58 -0.13 7.16 6.83
C VAL A 58 0.55 5.82 7.11
N THR A 59 -0.20 4.74 6.88
CA THR A 59 0.26 3.36 7.02
C THR A 59 0.07 2.61 5.71
N GLY A 60 0.71 1.44 5.54
CA GLY A 60 0.52 0.67 4.31
C GLY A 60 1.61 -0.36 4.00
N ALA A 61 1.50 -0.91 2.80
CA ALA A 61 2.43 -1.87 2.24
C ALA A 61 2.70 -1.57 0.77
N LEU A 62 3.92 -1.83 0.33
CA LEU A 62 4.40 -1.74 -1.04
C LEU A 62 4.80 -3.15 -1.49
N MET A 63 4.38 -3.53 -2.68
CA MET A 63 4.78 -4.77 -3.33
C MET A 63 5.54 -4.42 -4.60
N LEU A 64 6.63 -5.15 -4.85
CA LEU A 64 7.41 -5.05 -6.07
C LEU A 64 7.53 -6.45 -6.69
N TYR A 65 7.19 -6.55 -7.97
CA TYR A 65 7.40 -7.73 -8.79
C TYR A 65 7.85 -7.27 -10.17
N ASP A 66 9.00 -7.76 -10.63
CA ASP A 66 9.74 -7.22 -11.77
C ASP A 66 9.84 -5.69 -11.67
N ASP A 67 9.44 -4.96 -12.72
CA ASP A 67 9.41 -3.50 -12.75
C ASP A 67 8.04 -2.92 -12.39
N TRP A 68 7.18 -3.64 -11.65
CA TRP A 68 5.87 -3.14 -11.23
C TRP A 68 5.73 -2.97 -9.73
N PHE A 69 5.33 -1.75 -9.32
CA PHE A 69 4.92 -1.43 -7.97
C PHE A 69 3.41 -1.58 -7.80
N ALA A 70 2.98 -2.14 -6.68
CA ALA A 70 1.61 -1.98 -6.17
C ALA A 70 1.66 -1.58 -4.70
N GLN A 71 0.95 -0.52 -4.33
CA GLN A 71 0.99 0.02 -2.98
C GLN A 71 -0.41 0.23 -2.42
N VAL A 72 -0.59 -0.11 -1.15
CA VAL A 72 -1.74 0.28 -0.33
C VAL A 72 -1.33 1.38 0.63
N LEU A 73 -2.15 2.44 0.70
CA LEU A 73 -2.03 3.56 1.62
C LEU A 73 -3.29 3.64 2.48
N GLU A 74 -3.11 3.84 3.78
CA GLU A 74 -4.20 3.94 4.75
C GLU A 74 -3.99 5.15 5.66
N GLY A 75 -5.04 5.95 5.87
CA GLY A 75 -4.97 7.14 6.71
C GLY A 75 -6.16 8.07 6.52
N PRO A 76 -6.10 9.31 7.05
CA PRO A 76 -7.13 10.32 6.77
C PRO A 76 -7.26 10.54 5.27
N ARG A 77 -8.49 10.67 4.77
CA ARG A 77 -8.78 10.73 3.33
C ARG A 77 -8.00 11.82 2.60
N ASP A 78 -8.07 13.04 3.10
CA ASP A 78 -7.38 14.21 2.57
C ASP A 78 -5.86 14.02 2.52
N VAL A 79 -5.29 13.43 3.57
CA VAL A 79 -3.87 13.12 3.67
C VAL A 79 -3.46 12.05 2.65
N VAL A 80 -4.24 10.98 2.51
CA VAL A 80 -3.97 9.89 1.56
C VAL A 80 -4.09 10.38 0.13
N GLU A 81 -5.14 11.13 -0.21
CA GLU A 81 -5.35 11.70 -1.54
C GLU A 81 -4.24 12.69 -1.92
N ALA A 82 -3.82 13.57 -1.00
CA ALA A 82 -2.71 14.50 -1.22
C ALA A 82 -1.36 13.78 -1.37
N LEU A 83 -1.10 12.76 -0.57
CA LEU A 83 0.09 11.93 -0.69
C LEU A 83 0.11 11.21 -2.04
N PHE A 84 -1.01 10.60 -2.45
CA PHE A 84 -1.14 9.94 -3.74
C PHE A 84 -0.94 10.91 -4.91
N GLY A 85 -1.43 12.15 -4.80
CA GLY A 85 -1.16 13.21 -5.77
C GLY A 85 0.34 13.48 -5.94
N THR A 86 1.10 13.52 -4.83
CA THR A 86 2.57 13.67 -4.88
C THR A 86 3.24 12.45 -5.51
N ILE A 87 2.79 11.26 -5.14
CA ILE A 87 3.31 9.99 -5.65
C ILE A 87 3.08 9.91 -7.17
N ARG A 88 1.89 10.25 -7.65
CA ARG A 88 1.54 10.21 -9.08
C ARG A 88 2.44 11.09 -9.95
N ALA A 89 2.98 12.18 -9.40
CA ALA A 89 3.88 13.10 -10.10
C ALA A 89 5.37 12.71 -9.99
N ASP A 90 5.70 11.63 -9.29
CA ASP A 90 7.08 11.21 -9.08
C ASP A 90 7.71 10.67 -10.40
N PRO A 91 8.86 11.19 -10.87
CA PRO A 91 9.45 10.78 -12.14
C PRO A 91 10.08 9.38 -12.12
N ARG A 92 10.14 8.72 -10.95
CA ARG A 92 10.77 7.40 -10.79
C ARG A 92 9.85 6.25 -11.20
N HIS A 93 8.60 6.53 -11.56
CA HIS A 93 7.67 5.55 -12.08
C HIS A 93 6.76 6.19 -13.14
N GLU A 94 6.05 5.35 -13.87
CA GLU A 94 5.08 5.77 -14.88
C GLU A 94 3.85 4.86 -14.83
N SER A 95 2.89 5.09 -15.74
CA SER A 95 1.71 4.23 -15.86
C SER A 95 0.92 4.04 -14.55
N VAL A 96 0.88 5.08 -13.70
CA VAL A 96 0.20 5.05 -12.41
C VAL A 96 -1.30 4.85 -12.61
N ARG A 97 -1.85 3.76 -12.06
CA ARG A 97 -3.28 3.45 -12.08
C ARG A 97 -3.82 3.22 -10.68
N LEU A 98 -4.90 3.91 -10.37
CA LEU A 98 -5.70 3.68 -9.18
C LEU A 98 -6.53 2.40 -9.37
N ASP A 99 -6.46 1.47 -8.42
CA ASP A 99 -7.25 0.24 -8.42
C ASP A 99 -8.45 0.35 -7.47
N LEU A 100 -8.20 0.84 -6.25
CA LEU A 100 -9.22 0.94 -5.21
C LEU A 100 -9.03 2.24 -4.44
N ALA A 101 -10.14 2.89 -4.09
CA ALA A 101 -10.14 4.03 -3.17
C ALA A 101 -11.46 4.04 -2.39
N GLU A 102 -11.42 3.72 -1.10
CA GLU A 102 -12.62 3.51 -0.29
C GLU A 102 -12.42 3.92 1.18
N ALA A 103 -13.53 4.28 1.84
CA ALA A 103 -13.56 4.41 3.28
C ALA A 103 -13.62 3.01 3.91
N VAL A 104 -12.77 2.76 4.90
CA VAL A 104 -12.66 1.50 5.63
C VAL A 104 -12.80 1.75 7.13
N PRO A 105 -13.38 0.80 7.89
CA PRO A 105 -13.67 1.01 9.31
C PRO A 105 -12.42 1.09 10.18
N ARG A 106 -11.28 0.56 9.72
CA ARG A 106 -9.98 0.59 10.41
C ARG A 106 -8.85 0.37 9.41
N ARG A 107 -7.64 0.76 9.83
CA ARG A 107 -6.38 0.44 9.14
C ARG A 107 -6.09 -1.06 9.30
N LEU A 108 -5.62 -1.71 8.24
CA LEU A 108 -5.14 -3.09 8.31
C LEU A 108 -3.64 -3.16 8.54
N PHE A 109 -2.89 -2.12 8.17
CA PHE A 109 -1.43 -2.09 8.24
C PHE A 109 -0.92 -1.14 9.34
N GLU A 110 -1.66 -0.98 10.44
CA GLU A 110 -1.36 -0.03 11.55
C GLU A 110 0.07 -0.09 12.09
N LYS A 111 0.67 -1.28 12.08
CA LYS A 111 2.03 -1.50 12.58
C LYS A 111 3.12 -1.02 11.60
N TRP A 112 2.75 -0.55 10.42
CA TRP A 112 3.66 -0.31 9.30
C TRP A 112 3.38 1.04 8.65
N ALA A 113 4.31 1.98 8.85
CA ALA A 113 4.35 3.18 8.01
C ALA A 113 4.57 2.82 6.52
N MET A 114 5.32 1.73 6.25
CA MET A 114 5.43 1.06 4.94
C MET A 114 6.16 -0.30 5.08
N ALA A 115 5.51 -1.43 4.74
CA ALA A 115 6.15 -2.74 4.61
C ALA A 115 6.44 -3.08 3.14
N ILE A 116 7.47 -3.88 2.84
CA ILE A 116 7.68 -4.44 1.48
C ILE A 116 7.31 -5.90 1.46
N VAL A 117 6.64 -6.31 0.38
CA VAL A 117 6.63 -7.70 -0.06
C VAL A 117 7.33 -7.76 -1.42
N ALA A 118 8.52 -8.35 -1.46
CA ALA A 118 9.29 -8.51 -2.69
C ALA A 118 9.32 -9.99 -3.04
N GLU A 119 8.65 -10.35 -4.14
CA GLU A 119 8.79 -11.69 -4.71
C GLU A 119 9.93 -11.67 -5.73
N HIS A 120 11.17 -11.76 -5.25
CA HIS A 120 12.24 -12.30 -6.08
C HIS A 120 12.74 -13.59 -5.42
N HIS A 121 12.20 -14.72 -5.90
CA HIS A 121 12.61 -16.10 -5.57
C HIS A 121 12.47 -16.58 -4.11
N GLN A 122 11.82 -15.85 -3.20
CA GLN A 122 11.57 -16.28 -1.81
C GLN A 122 10.08 -16.12 -1.43
N PRO A 123 9.56 -16.85 -0.42
CA PRO A 123 8.20 -16.64 0.09
C PRO A 123 7.95 -15.16 0.42
N ASP A 124 6.68 -14.73 0.47
CA ASP A 124 6.23 -13.38 0.89
C ASP A 124 6.84 -13.00 2.25
N LEU A 125 8.12 -12.61 2.22
CA LEU A 125 8.92 -12.31 3.39
C LEU A 125 8.88 -10.81 3.52
N PRO A 126 8.21 -10.32 4.56
CA PRO A 126 8.12 -8.90 4.71
C PRO A 126 9.49 -8.31 4.99
N MET A 127 9.85 -7.33 4.17
CA MET A 127 11.08 -6.59 4.35
C MET A 127 10.78 -5.20 4.91
N VAL A 128 11.66 -4.75 5.79
CA VAL A 128 11.69 -3.38 6.30
C VAL A 128 12.98 -2.69 5.86
N ALA A 129 12.87 -1.42 5.50
CA ALA A 129 14.05 -0.58 5.33
C ALA A 129 14.66 -0.26 6.71
N THR A 130 15.91 -0.66 6.88
CA THR A 130 16.77 -0.36 8.02
C THR A 130 17.89 0.58 7.61
N THR A 131 18.63 1.11 8.59
CA THR A 131 19.82 1.95 8.35
C THR A 131 20.88 1.24 7.50
N GLY A 132 20.92 -0.10 7.52
CA GLY A 132 21.86 -0.92 6.75
C GLY A 132 21.32 -1.50 5.44
N GLY A 133 20.13 -1.08 4.97
CA GLY A 133 19.49 -1.65 3.77
C GLY A 133 18.18 -2.39 4.08
N LEU A 134 17.77 -3.31 3.23
CA LEU A 134 16.57 -4.12 3.45
C LEU A 134 16.86 -5.25 4.44
N ALA A 135 16.06 -5.36 5.49
CA ALA A 135 16.13 -6.46 6.44
C ALA A 135 14.82 -7.25 6.45
N GLN A 136 14.92 -8.58 6.53
CA GLN A 136 13.76 -9.44 6.73
C GLN A 136 13.22 -9.25 8.15
N CYS A 137 11.89 -9.17 8.28
CA CYS A 137 11.23 -9.33 9.57
C CYS A 137 10.77 -10.78 9.74
N ALA A 138 10.68 -11.25 10.98
CA ALA A 138 10.11 -12.57 11.29
C ALA A 138 8.73 -12.72 10.62
N PRO A 139 8.40 -13.91 10.06
CA PRO A 139 7.13 -14.13 9.38
C PRO A 139 5.99 -13.85 10.36
N TRP A 140 5.16 -12.85 10.05
CA TRP A 140 4.02 -12.50 10.88
C TRP A 140 2.77 -13.26 10.44
N LYS A 141 1.89 -13.55 11.40
CA LYS A 141 0.54 -14.03 11.09
C LYS A 141 -0.25 -12.89 10.45
N VAL A 142 -0.42 -12.95 9.13
CA VAL A 142 -1.30 -12.09 8.35
C VAL A 142 -2.75 -12.48 8.68
N THR A 143 -3.61 -11.48 8.89
CA THR A 143 -5.07 -11.72 9.02
C THR A 143 -5.69 -11.98 7.64
N LEU A 144 -6.85 -12.63 7.57
CA LEU A 144 -7.52 -12.88 6.28
C LEU A 144 -7.80 -11.58 5.48
N GLU A 145 -8.11 -10.49 6.17
CA GLU A 145 -8.34 -9.19 5.53
C GLU A 145 -7.04 -8.59 4.95
N GLN A 146 -5.93 -8.68 5.69
CA GLN A 146 -4.61 -8.27 5.18
C GLN A 146 -4.19 -9.16 4.00
N GLU A 147 -4.42 -10.47 4.09
CA GLU A 147 -4.10 -11.43 3.03
C GLU A 147 -4.88 -11.13 1.74
N ALA A 148 -6.15 -10.75 1.86
CA ALA A 148 -6.95 -10.34 0.70
C ALA A 148 -6.37 -9.09 0.01
N VAL A 149 -5.90 -8.10 0.78
CA VAL A 149 -5.24 -6.92 0.23
C VAL A 149 -3.90 -7.29 -0.42
N LEU A 150 -3.07 -8.09 0.26
CA LEU A 150 -1.79 -8.55 -0.28
C LEU A 150 -1.98 -9.38 -1.56
N THR A 151 -3.01 -10.23 -1.61
CA THR A 151 -3.37 -10.99 -2.80
C THR A 151 -3.74 -10.07 -3.96
N ARG A 152 -4.54 -9.04 -3.70
CA ARG A 152 -4.85 -8.01 -4.72
C ARG A 152 -3.59 -7.29 -5.21
N LEU A 153 -2.65 -6.95 -4.31
CA LEU A 153 -1.37 -6.38 -4.73
C LEU A 153 -0.60 -7.34 -5.65
N ARG A 154 -0.57 -8.65 -5.34
CA ARG A 154 0.09 -9.66 -6.20
C ARG A 154 -0.55 -9.75 -7.58
N ASP A 155 -1.88 -9.74 -7.64
CA ASP A 155 -2.59 -9.82 -8.92
C ASP A 155 -2.31 -8.58 -9.79
N LEU A 156 -2.22 -7.40 -9.16
CA LEU A 156 -1.92 -6.13 -9.84
C LEU A 156 -0.51 -6.07 -10.42
N THR A 157 0.46 -6.73 -9.79
CA THR A 157 1.86 -6.75 -10.27
C THR A 157 2.15 -7.91 -11.23
N ARG A 158 1.57 -9.10 -11.01
CA ARG A 158 1.79 -10.28 -11.86
C ARG A 158 1.04 -10.25 -13.19
N GLY A 159 -0.10 -9.55 -13.26
CA GLY A 159 -0.97 -9.51 -14.44
C GLY A 159 -0.38 -8.89 -15.70
N TYR A 160 0.82 -8.29 -15.62
CA TYR A 160 1.47 -7.60 -16.73
C TYR A 160 2.79 -8.24 -17.20
N GLY A 161 3.27 -9.30 -16.53
CA GLY A 161 4.45 -10.06 -16.95
C GLY A 161 4.18 -11.21 -17.94
N ARG A 162 2.91 -11.44 -18.33
CA ARG A 162 2.53 -12.41 -19.38
C ARG A 162 1.48 -11.85 -20.33
N GLY A 163 1.94 -11.43 -21.51
CA GLY A 163 1.12 -10.97 -22.64
C GLY A 163 1.73 -9.68 -23.19
N SER A 164 2.37 -9.67 -24.36
CA SER A 164 2.27 -10.50 -25.56
C SER A 164 3.61 -10.61 -26.27
#